data_AF-A0A8T2N1R2-F1
#
_entry.id   AF-A0A8T2N1R2-F1
#
_cell.length_a   1.000
_cell.length_b   1.000
_cell.length_c   1.000
_cell.angle_alpha   90.00
_cell.angle_beta   90.00
_cell.angle_gamma   90.00
#
_symmetry.space_group_name_H-M   'P 1'
#
loop_
_entity.id
_entity.type
_entity.pdbx_description
1 polymer ?
#
loop_
_entity_poly.entity_id
_entity_poly.type
_entity_poly.pdbx_seq_one_letter_code
_entity_poly.pdbx_strand_id
1 'polypeptide(L)'
;MKWWNDLWLNEGFATYVSYLGANDAEPDWGVKDLMVLYNVHGVFAVDALASSHPLSSREEEINKPAQINELFDSITYSKGASVLRMLSNFLSEPVFVKGLQAVDDSNVSLPRSLNEIMNRWILQMGFPVVTIDTSTGGLSQKHFLLDPESVVDRPYEWFVPITWTKKGVEQEPHWLLQKTGSHVWS
;
A
#
# COMPACT_ATOMS: atom_id res chain seq x y z
N MET A 1 14.65 -2.39 12.23
CA MET A 1 15.52 -2.59 11.06
C MET A 1 16.72 -3.42 11.47
N LYS A 2 16.89 -4.61 10.88
CA LYS A 2 18.08 -5.45 11.11
C LYS A 2 19.11 -5.33 9.98
N TRP A 3 18.64 -5.05 8.77
CA TRP A 3 19.45 -4.87 7.56
C TRP A 3 18.81 -3.86 6.59
N TRP A 4 19.52 -3.53 5.51
CA TRP A 4 19.13 -2.47 4.55
C TRP A 4 17.89 -2.81 3.70
N ASN A 5 17.54 -4.08 3.54
CA ASN A 5 16.31 -4.50 2.85
C ASN A 5 15.03 -3.99 3.55
N ASP A 6 15.11 -3.63 4.84
CA ASP A 6 14.02 -3.03 5.61
C ASP A 6 14.07 -1.48 5.64
N LEU A 7 14.93 -0.83 4.84
CA LEU A 7 15.09 0.63 4.83
C LEU A 7 13.76 1.35 4.62
N TRP A 8 12.90 0.81 3.75
CA TRP A 8 11.57 1.34 3.46
C TRP A 8 10.68 1.47 4.71
N LEU A 9 10.85 0.59 5.70
CA LEU A 9 10.06 0.64 6.92
C LEU A 9 10.46 1.85 7.77
N ASN A 10 11.74 2.24 7.74
CA ASN A 10 12.20 3.44 8.43
C ASN A 10 11.79 4.71 7.66
N GLU A 11 12.19 4.81 6.39
CA GLU A 11 12.00 6.01 5.58
C GLU A 11 10.53 6.24 5.20
N GLY A 12 9.80 5.18 4.85
CA GLY A 12 8.38 5.24 4.58
C GLY A 12 7.56 5.59 5.82
N PHE A 13 7.96 5.09 7.00
CA PHE A 13 7.31 5.45 8.26
C PHE A 13 7.54 6.91 8.59
N ALA A 14 8.81 7.38 8.56
CA ALA A 14 9.16 8.78 8.79
C ALA A 14 8.40 9.71 7.83
N THR A 15 8.34 9.34 6.55
CA THR A 15 7.59 10.06 5.52
C THR A 15 6.11 10.14 5.89
N TYR A 16 5.44 9.03 6.21
CA TYR A 16 4.02 9.02 6.59
C TYR A 16 3.74 9.85 7.85
N VAL A 17 4.48 9.62 8.93
CA VAL A 17 4.22 10.31 10.20
C VAL A 17 4.58 11.80 10.15
N SER A 18 5.44 12.23 9.22
CA SER A 18 5.69 13.66 9.00
C SER A 18 4.42 14.41 8.59
N TYR A 19 3.54 13.81 7.77
CA TYR A 19 2.25 14.38 7.42
C TYR A 19 1.29 14.40 8.61
N LEU A 20 1.33 13.39 9.48
CA LEU A 20 0.54 13.37 10.71
C LEU A 20 0.97 14.48 11.67
N GLY A 21 2.27 14.61 11.93
CA GLY A 21 2.81 15.63 12.82
C GLY A 21 2.62 17.05 12.30
N ALA A 22 2.81 17.27 10.99
CA ALA A 22 2.54 18.57 10.37
C ALA A 22 1.05 18.93 10.43
N ASN A 23 0.15 17.95 10.23
CA ASN A 23 -1.29 18.17 10.38
C ASN A 23 -1.71 18.40 11.84
N ASP A 24 -1.02 17.80 12.81
CA ASP A 24 -1.27 18.06 14.24
C ASP A 24 -0.83 19.48 14.63
N ALA A 25 0.33 19.92 14.12
CA ALA A 25 0.84 21.27 14.33
C ALA A 25 -0.01 22.34 13.62
N GLU A 26 -0.48 22.06 12.40
CA GLU A 26 -1.23 22.99 11.56
C GLU A 26 -2.48 22.30 10.93
N PRO A 27 -3.58 22.13 11.70
CA PRO A 27 -4.74 21.36 11.25
C PRO A 27 -5.49 21.93 10.05
N ASP A 28 -5.45 23.25 9.86
CA ASP A 28 -6.22 23.95 8.83
C ASP A 28 -5.56 23.92 7.44
N TRP A 29 -4.34 23.38 7.33
CA TRP A 29 -3.57 23.37 6.08
C TRP A 29 -3.94 22.21 5.13
N GLY A 30 -4.70 21.22 5.61
CA GLY A 30 -5.05 20.05 4.81
C GLY A 30 -3.84 19.17 4.45
N VAL A 31 -2.83 19.12 5.32
CA VAL A 31 -1.54 18.47 5.02
C VAL A 31 -1.69 16.98 4.71
N LYS A 32 -2.62 16.27 5.38
CA LYS A 32 -2.88 14.85 5.11
C LYS A 32 -3.33 14.59 3.66
N ASP A 33 -3.98 15.54 3.01
CA ASP A 33 -4.43 15.40 1.61
C ASP A 33 -3.28 15.55 0.62
N LEU A 34 -2.29 16.39 0.94
CA LEU A 34 -1.08 16.57 0.13
C LEU A 34 -0.30 15.27 -0.02
N MET A 35 -0.38 14.36 0.97
CA MET A 35 0.24 13.04 0.87
C MET A 35 -0.29 12.24 -0.33
N VAL A 36 -1.59 12.32 -0.61
CA VAL A 36 -2.21 11.61 -1.74
C VAL A 36 -1.64 12.13 -3.06
N LEU A 37 -1.55 13.46 -3.19
CA LEU A 37 -1.02 14.10 -4.39
C LEU A 37 0.47 13.78 -4.60
N TYR A 38 1.31 14.01 -3.59
CA TYR A 38 2.76 13.98 -3.78
C TYR A 38 3.38 12.59 -3.63
N ASN A 39 2.81 11.72 -2.79
CA ASN A 39 3.38 10.38 -2.56
C ASN A 39 2.62 9.31 -3.32
N VAL A 40 1.30 9.23 -3.14
CA VAL A 40 0.50 8.16 -3.74
C VAL A 40 0.48 8.28 -5.27
N HIS A 41 0.03 9.42 -5.80
CA HIS A 41 0.02 9.62 -7.25
C HIS A 41 1.43 9.73 -7.84
N GLY A 42 2.35 10.38 -7.12
CA GLY A 42 3.74 10.49 -7.55
C GLY A 42 4.41 9.13 -7.75
N VAL A 43 4.22 8.19 -6.81
CA VAL A 43 4.85 6.87 -6.89
C VAL A 43 4.17 5.94 -7.89
N PHE A 44 2.87 6.11 -8.17
CA PHE A 44 2.20 5.31 -9.20
C PHE A 44 2.86 5.44 -10.57
N ALA A 45 3.41 6.60 -10.92
CA ALA A 45 4.05 6.80 -12.22
C ALA A 45 5.31 5.94 -12.40
N VAL A 46 6.10 5.75 -11.33
CA VAL A 46 7.32 4.94 -11.38
C VAL A 46 7.05 3.46 -11.10
N ASP A 47 6.10 3.17 -10.22
CA ASP A 47 5.80 1.79 -9.80
C ASP A 47 4.96 1.03 -10.83
N ALA A 48 4.37 1.74 -11.80
CA ALA A 48 3.71 1.18 -12.98
C ALA A 48 4.68 0.89 -14.15
N LEU A 49 6.00 1.00 -13.95
CA LEU A 49 7.00 0.62 -14.93
C LEU A 49 7.44 -0.84 -14.71
N ALA A 50 7.72 -1.57 -15.79
CA ALA A 50 8.25 -2.93 -15.70
C ALA A 50 9.64 -3.01 -15.02
N SER A 51 10.34 -1.87 -14.94
CA SER A 51 11.63 -1.72 -14.25
C SER A 51 11.51 -1.36 -12.76
N SER A 52 10.29 -1.31 -12.20
CA SER A 52 10.10 -1.09 -10.75
C SER A 52 10.70 -2.24 -9.92
N HIS A 53 10.70 -2.09 -8.60
CA HIS A 53 11.13 -3.12 -7.66
C HIS A 53 10.19 -3.22 -6.44
N PRO A 54 10.22 -4.35 -5.71
CA PRO A 54 9.51 -4.48 -4.43
C PRO A 54 10.04 -3.51 -3.37
N LEU A 55 9.22 -3.21 -2.34
CA LEU A 55 9.68 -2.44 -1.17
C LEU A 55 10.73 -3.20 -0.35
N SER A 56 10.57 -4.51 -0.25
CA SER A 56 11.46 -5.39 0.49
C SER A 56 11.94 -6.51 -0.41
N SER A 57 13.23 -6.79 -0.34
CA SER A 57 13.89 -7.92 -0.97
C SER A 57 14.49 -8.85 0.10
N ARG A 58 15.11 -9.96 -0.34
CA ARG A 58 15.86 -10.82 0.58
C ARG A 58 17.12 -10.10 1.04
N GLU A 59 17.50 -10.26 2.32
CA GLU A 59 18.73 -9.67 2.86
C GLU A 59 19.97 -10.00 2.01
N GLU A 60 20.04 -11.25 1.55
CA GLU A 60 21.10 -11.80 0.67
C GLU A 60 21.20 -11.11 -0.70
N GLU A 61 20.20 -10.34 -1.13
CA GLU A 61 20.22 -9.61 -2.39
C GLU A 61 20.88 -8.22 -2.24
N ILE A 62 21.03 -7.72 -1.01
CA ILE A 62 21.57 -6.38 -0.69
C ILE A 62 22.88 -6.53 0.07
N ASN A 63 24.01 -6.58 -0.65
CA ASN A 63 25.33 -6.75 -0.03
C ASN A 63 26.33 -5.64 -0.38
N LYS A 64 26.17 -5.01 -1.55
CA LYS A 64 27.13 -4.02 -2.07
C LYS A 64 26.63 -2.60 -1.79
N PRO A 65 27.53 -1.63 -1.53
CA PRO A 65 27.15 -0.22 -1.35
C PRO A 65 26.31 0.36 -2.49
N ALA A 66 26.57 -0.04 -3.74
CA ALA A 66 25.78 0.40 -4.89
C ALA A 66 24.31 -0.07 -4.79
N GLN A 67 24.08 -1.31 -4.37
CA GLN A 67 22.73 -1.86 -4.17
C GLN A 67 22.02 -1.17 -3.01
N ILE A 68 22.75 -0.81 -1.95
CA ILE A 68 22.19 -0.02 -0.84
C ILE A 68 21.77 1.37 -1.34
N ASN A 69 22.60 2.02 -2.15
CA ASN A 69 22.27 3.33 -2.74
C ASN A 69 21.04 3.28 -3.65
N GLU A 70 20.82 2.18 -4.37
CA GLU A 70 19.64 1.98 -5.22
C GLU A 70 18.33 1.97 -4.41
N LEU A 71 18.37 1.65 -3.11
CA LEU A 71 17.19 1.69 -2.24
C LEU A 71 16.76 3.12 -1.87
N PHE A 72 17.60 4.14 -2.11
CA PHE A 72 17.26 5.54 -1.81
C PHE A 72 16.47 6.16 -2.97
N ASP A 73 15.27 5.65 -3.20
CA ASP A 73 14.44 5.98 -4.35
C ASP A 73 12.99 6.32 -3.95
N SER A 74 12.13 6.66 -4.91
CA SER A 74 10.73 6.99 -4.61
C SER A 74 9.89 5.79 -4.16
N ILE A 75 10.27 4.55 -4.48
CA ILE A 75 9.59 3.37 -3.96
C ILE A 75 9.77 3.28 -2.44
N THR A 76 11.00 3.33 -1.95
CA THR A 76 11.31 3.25 -0.50
C THR A 76 10.58 4.30 0.32
N TYR A 77 10.53 5.55 -0.14
CA TYR A 77 9.92 6.65 0.60
C TYR A 77 8.42 6.73 0.33
N SER A 78 8.02 6.97 -0.92
CA SER A 78 6.64 7.30 -1.27
C SER A 78 5.72 6.08 -1.29
N LYS A 79 6.15 4.93 -1.84
CA LYS A 79 5.35 3.69 -1.78
C LYS A 79 5.32 3.14 -0.36
N GLY A 80 6.45 3.18 0.35
CA GLY A 80 6.53 2.80 1.76
C GLY A 80 5.50 3.57 2.61
N ALA A 81 5.48 4.90 2.50
CA ALA A 81 4.51 5.74 3.18
C ALA A 81 3.06 5.46 2.75
N SER A 82 2.82 5.25 1.45
CA SER A 82 1.49 4.96 0.90
C SER A 82 0.91 3.64 1.42
N VAL A 83 1.73 2.60 1.49
CA VAL A 83 1.35 1.29 2.03
C VAL A 83 1.11 1.38 3.55
N LEU A 84 1.92 2.14 4.29
CA LEU A 84 1.71 2.37 5.73
C LEU A 84 0.44 3.19 6.00
N ARG A 85 0.13 4.19 5.17
CA ARG A 85 -1.15 4.91 5.23
C ARG A 85 -2.32 3.97 4.97
N MET A 86 -2.24 3.09 3.98
CA MET A 86 -3.28 2.09 3.72
C MET A 86 -3.46 1.15 4.93
N LEU A 87 -2.35 0.66 5.49
CA LEU A 87 -2.33 -0.15 6.71
C LEU A 87 -3.02 0.56 7.88
N SER A 88 -2.65 1.83 8.12
CA SER A 88 -3.26 2.64 9.16
C SER A 88 -4.76 2.88 8.94
N ASN A 89 -5.25 2.90 7.70
CA ASN A 89 -6.67 3.08 7.44
C ASN A 89 -7.49 1.86 7.86
N PHE A 90 -7.11 0.65 7.46
CA PHE A 90 -7.90 -0.54 7.80
C PHE A 90 -7.67 -1.06 9.23
N LEU A 91 -6.58 -0.65 9.89
CA LEU A 91 -6.40 -0.88 11.34
C LEU A 91 -7.03 0.21 12.20
N SER A 92 -7.29 1.40 11.65
CA SER A 92 -7.43 2.70 12.34
C SER A 92 -6.11 3.28 12.87
N GLU A 93 -5.98 4.62 12.78
CA GLU A 93 -4.80 5.38 13.26
C GLU A 93 -4.46 5.08 14.74
N PRO A 94 -5.44 5.00 15.69
CA PRO A 94 -5.14 4.67 17.08
C PRO A 94 -4.55 3.27 17.30
N VAL A 95 -4.99 2.26 16.54
CA VAL A 95 -4.44 0.90 16.62
C VAL A 95 -3.05 0.88 15.98
N PHE A 96 -2.90 1.51 14.82
CA PHE A 96 -1.63 1.61 14.10
C PHE A 96 -0.52 2.24 14.96
N VAL A 97 -0.81 3.37 15.61
CA VAL A 97 0.16 4.09 16.47
C VAL A 97 0.61 3.24 17.66
N LYS A 98 -0.26 2.38 18.19
CA LYS A 98 0.08 1.46 19.29
C LYS A 98 0.88 0.24 18.83
N GLY A 99 0.95 -0.03 17.52
CA GLY A 99 1.76 -1.08 16.92
C GLY A 99 1.14 -2.48 16.97
N LEU A 100 1.95 -3.49 16.61
CA LEU A 100 1.49 -4.87 16.37
C LEU A 100 0.79 -5.51 17.57
N GLN A 101 1.27 -5.29 18.80
CA GLN A 101 0.62 -5.84 20.00
C GLN A 101 -0.82 -5.33 20.14
N ALA A 102 -1.06 -4.06 19.78
CA ALA A 102 -2.39 -3.51 19.81
C ALA A 102 -3.28 -4.03 18.69
N VAL A 103 -2.73 -4.56 17.59
CA VAL A 103 -3.54 -5.25 16.56
C VAL A 103 -4.13 -6.53 17.15
N ASP A 104 -3.31 -7.32 17.84
CA ASP A 104 -3.74 -8.56 18.49
C ASP A 104 -4.75 -8.30 19.63
N ASP A 105 -4.55 -7.20 20.38
CA ASP A 105 -5.48 -6.75 21.43
C ASP A 105 -6.71 -6.00 20.89
N SER A 106 -6.68 -5.55 19.64
CA SER A 106 -7.80 -4.88 19.00
C SER A 106 -8.79 -5.89 18.45
N ASN A 107 -10.09 -5.61 18.58
CA ASN A 107 -11.14 -6.40 17.92
C ASN A 107 -11.19 -6.14 16.39
N VAL A 108 -10.06 -5.79 15.75
CA VAL A 108 -9.99 -5.60 14.31
C VAL A 108 -10.01 -6.95 13.62
N SER A 109 -11.11 -7.23 12.91
CA SER A 109 -11.26 -8.45 12.13
C SER A 109 -10.59 -8.29 10.76
N LEU A 110 -9.46 -8.98 10.56
CA LEU A 110 -8.78 -9.05 9.27
C LEU A 110 -9.13 -10.35 8.55
N PRO A 111 -9.25 -10.33 7.21
CA PRO A 111 -9.57 -11.54 6.44
C PRO A 111 -8.45 -12.58 6.43
N ARG A 112 -7.21 -12.15 6.71
CA ARG A 112 -5.97 -12.95 6.76
C ARG A 112 -5.04 -12.35 7.82
N SER A 113 -3.96 -13.05 8.16
CA SER A 113 -2.97 -12.48 9.06
C SER A 113 -2.37 -11.20 8.48
N LEU A 114 -1.97 -10.26 9.34
CA LEU A 114 -1.38 -9.00 8.89
C LEU A 114 -0.13 -9.25 8.01
N ASN A 115 0.67 -10.25 8.36
CA ASN A 115 1.84 -10.64 7.56
C ASN A 115 1.45 -11.11 6.16
N GLU A 116 0.42 -11.95 6.02
CA GLU A 116 -0.07 -12.38 4.70
C GLU A 116 -0.57 -11.22 3.85
N ILE A 117 -1.27 -10.24 4.46
CA ILE A 117 -1.74 -9.04 3.77
C ILE A 117 -0.55 -8.19 3.32
N MET A 118 0.33 -7.82 4.26
CA MET A 118 1.44 -6.91 3.98
C MET A 118 2.46 -7.51 3.01
N ASN A 119 2.69 -8.82 3.04
CA ASN A 119 3.56 -9.49 2.09
C ASN A 119 3.12 -9.29 0.63
N ARG A 120 1.83 -9.13 0.37
CA ARG A 120 1.32 -8.82 -0.98
C ARG A 120 1.66 -7.40 -1.44
N TRP A 121 1.97 -6.49 -0.52
CA TRP A 121 2.28 -5.10 -0.84
C TRP A 121 3.78 -4.80 -0.81
N ILE A 122 4.57 -5.58 -0.06
CA ILE A 122 6.00 -5.29 0.15
C ILE A 122 6.95 -6.21 -0.63
N LEU A 123 6.58 -7.48 -0.89
CA LEU A 123 7.48 -8.47 -1.52
C LEU A 123 7.34 -8.54 -3.05
N GLN A 124 6.43 -7.78 -3.64
CA GLN A 124 6.27 -7.65 -5.09
C GLN A 124 6.23 -6.18 -5.51
N MET A 125 6.71 -5.90 -6.71
CA MET A 125 6.67 -4.55 -7.30
C MET A 125 5.28 -4.20 -7.79
N GLY A 126 5.04 -2.91 -8.06
CA GLY A 126 3.80 -2.43 -8.63
C GLY A 126 2.61 -2.47 -7.68
N PHE A 127 1.43 -2.25 -8.27
CA PHE A 127 0.14 -2.18 -7.61
C PHE A 127 -0.98 -2.64 -8.55
N PRO A 128 -2.16 -3.02 -8.02
CA PRO A 128 -3.27 -3.44 -8.85
C PRO A 128 -4.08 -2.23 -9.37
N VAL A 129 -4.58 -2.34 -10.59
CA VAL A 129 -5.85 -1.68 -10.98
C VAL A 129 -6.99 -2.61 -10.61
N VAL A 130 -7.98 -2.09 -9.89
CA VAL A 130 -9.22 -2.80 -9.56
C VAL A 130 -10.33 -2.31 -10.47
N THR A 131 -10.94 -3.23 -11.21
CA THR A 131 -12.07 -2.96 -12.09
C THR A 131 -13.35 -3.49 -11.45
N ILE A 132 -14.36 -2.62 -11.34
CA ILE A 132 -15.67 -2.94 -10.79
C ILE A 132 -16.70 -2.84 -11.90
N ASP A 133 -17.43 -3.94 -12.15
CA ASP A 133 -18.65 -3.95 -12.96
C ASP A 133 -19.84 -3.72 -12.03
N THR A 134 -20.39 -2.51 -12.07
CA THR A 134 -21.51 -2.11 -11.20
C THR A 134 -22.85 -2.72 -11.61
N SER A 135 -22.96 -3.28 -12.82
CA SER A 135 -24.18 -3.92 -13.30
C SER A 135 -24.32 -5.36 -12.78
N THR A 136 -23.20 -6.08 -12.70
CA THR A 136 -23.16 -7.48 -12.24
C THR A 136 -22.62 -7.63 -10.82
N GLY A 137 -21.93 -6.62 -10.30
CA GLY A 137 -21.17 -6.69 -9.07
C GLY A 137 -19.79 -7.35 -9.21
N GLY A 138 -19.36 -7.65 -10.44
CA GLY A 138 -18.08 -8.26 -10.73
C GLY A 138 -16.90 -7.39 -10.29
N LEU A 139 -15.91 -8.03 -9.67
CA LEU A 139 -14.65 -7.44 -9.25
C LEU A 139 -13.50 -8.16 -9.94
N SER A 140 -12.49 -7.41 -10.39
CA SER A 140 -11.22 -8.00 -10.82
C SER A 140 -10.04 -7.09 -10.50
N GLN A 141 -8.88 -7.70 -10.29
CA GLN A 141 -7.61 -6.99 -10.14
C GLN A 141 -6.61 -7.45 -11.21
N LYS A 142 -5.80 -6.50 -11.68
CA LYS A 142 -4.66 -6.77 -12.57
C LYS A 142 -3.50 -5.86 -12.18
N HIS A 143 -2.27 -6.35 -12.33
CA HIS A 143 -1.09 -5.49 -12.21
C HIS A 143 -1.19 -4.35 -13.22
N PHE A 144 -1.14 -3.12 -12.73
CA PHE A 144 -1.19 -1.94 -13.58
C PHE A 144 0.20 -1.59 -14.09
N LEU A 145 0.35 -1.51 -15.40
CA LEU A 145 1.55 -1.00 -16.08
C LEU A 145 1.13 0.14 -17.02
N LEU A 146 1.96 1.18 -17.12
CA LEU A 146 1.71 2.30 -18.04
C LEU A 146 1.81 1.87 -19.50
N ASP A 147 2.76 0.98 -19.80
CA ASP A 147 2.92 0.37 -21.11
C ASP A 147 2.20 -0.99 -21.13
N PRO A 148 1.11 -1.15 -21.91
CA PRO A 148 0.35 -2.39 -21.97
C PRO A 148 1.13 -3.55 -22.62
N GLU A 149 2.18 -3.26 -23.39
CA GLU A 149 3.01 -4.27 -24.07
C GLU A 149 4.15 -4.79 -23.17
N SER A 150 4.36 -4.16 -22.02
CA SER A 150 5.36 -4.60 -21.06
C SER A 150 5.03 -5.99 -20.49
N VAL A 151 6.01 -6.89 -20.56
CA VAL A 151 5.89 -8.26 -20.07
C VAL A 151 6.57 -8.38 -18.70
N VAL A 152 5.86 -8.95 -17.73
CA VAL A 152 6.39 -9.26 -16.40
C VAL A 152 6.27 -10.76 -16.13
N ASP A 153 7.36 -11.37 -15.67
CA ASP A 153 7.54 -12.83 -15.65
C ASP A 153 7.10 -13.49 -14.33
N ARG A 154 5.97 -13.04 -13.77
CA ARG A 154 5.35 -13.65 -12.57
C ARG A 154 3.87 -13.30 -12.43
N PRO A 155 3.05 -14.17 -11.81
CA PRO A 155 1.69 -13.82 -11.44
C PRO A 155 1.69 -12.79 -10.31
N TYR A 156 0.96 -11.71 -10.50
CA TYR A 156 0.75 -10.67 -9.49
C TYR A 156 -0.67 -10.72 -8.93
N GLU A 157 -0.78 -10.68 -7.61
CA GLU A 157 -2.06 -10.69 -6.90
C GLU A 157 -1.90 -10.02 -5.54
N TRP A 158 -2.85 -9.16 -5.19
CA TRP A 158 -2.88 -8.42 -3.93
C TRP A 158 -4.10 -8.79 -3.09
N PHE A 159 -3.98 -8.60 -1.77
CA PHE A 159 -5.15 -8.50 -0.90
C PHE A 159 -5.49 -7.02 -0.78
N VAL A 160 -6.56 -6.61 -1.46
CA VAL A 160 -6.89 -5.19 -1.63
C VAL A 160 -8.03 -4.81 -0.68
N PRO A 161 -7.77 -3.93 0.31
CA PRO A 161 -8.84 -3.30 1.08
C PRO A 161 -9.54 -2.25 0.22
N ILE A 162 -10.86 -2.31 0.14
CA ILE A 162 -11.70 -1.42 -0.66
C ILE A 162 -12.70 -0.74 0.26
N THR A 163 -12.55 0.56 0.46
CA THR A 163 -13.60 1.42 1.01
C THR A 163 -14.42 2.00 -0.13
N TRP A 164 -15.71 2.20 0.10
CA TRP A 164 -16.60 2.72 -0.93
C TRP A 164 -17.76 3.49 -0.32
N THR A 165 -18.36 4.36 -1.14
CA THR A 165 -19.42 5.27 -0.72
C THR A 165 -20.54 5.19 -1.74
N LYS A 166 -21.78 5.23 -1.27
CA LYS A 166 -22.98 5.23 -2.09
C LYS A 166 -23.91 6.36 -1.69
N LYS A 167 -24.23 7.23 -2.65
CA LYS A 167 -25.08 8.42 -2.41
C LYS A 167 -24.58 9.27 -1.22
N GLY A 168 -23.26 9.38 -1.07
CA GLY A 168 -22.62 10.11 0.03
C GLY A 168 -22.54 9.37 1.38
N VAL A 169 -23.03 8.13 1.45
CA VAL A 169 -22.98 7.31 2.68
C VAL A 169 -21.87 6.27 2.56
N GLU A 170 -20.94 6.28 3.51
CA GLU A 170 -19.89 5.27 3.62
C GLU A 170 -20.52 3.88 3.83
N GLN A 171 -19.93 2.87 3.20
CA GLN A 171 -20.41 1.50 3.22
C GLN A 171 -19.38 0.60 3.91
N GLU A 172 -19.82 -0.59 4.31
CA GLU A 172 -18.93 -1.57 4.92
C GLU A 172 -17.75 -1.90 3.99
N PRO A 173 -16.50 -1.86 4.50
CA PRO A 173 -15.33 -2.17 3.70
C PRO A 173 -15.37 -3.59 3.13
N HIS A 174 -14.83 -3.74 1.92
CA HIS A 174 -14.71 -5.03 1.25
C HIS A 174 -13.24 -5.39 1.03
N TRP A 175 -12.93 -6.69 1.04
CA TRP A 175 -11.60 -7.20 0.75
C TRP A 175 -11.61 -8.07 -0.50
N LEU A 176 -10.86 -7.66 -1.51
CA LEU A 176 -10.60 -8.49 -2.69
C LEU A 176 -9.35 -9.35 -2.43
N LEU A 177 -9.58 -10.63 -2.08
CA LEU A 177 -8.53 -11.59 -1.72
C LEU A 177 -8.05 -12.45 -2.88
N GLN A 178 -8.75 -12.38 -4.01
CA GLN A 178 -8.48 -13.17 -5.20
C GLN A 178 -8.43 -12.27 -6.44
N LYS A 179 -7.89 -12.78 -7.54
CA LYS A 179 -7.80 -12.07 -8.82
C LYS A 179 -9.15 -11.57 -9.32
N THR A 180 -10.21 -12.30 -9.03
CA THR A 180 -11.60 -11.94 -9.33
C THR A 180 -12.49 -12.19 -8.12
N GLY A 181 -13.60 -11.47 -8.03
CA GLY A 181 -14.61 -11.67 -7.01
C GLY A 181 -15.96 -11.11 -7.45
N SER A 182 -16.91 -11.12 -6.53
CA SER A 182 -18.18 -10.42 -6.71
C SER A 182 -18.59 -9.79 -5.39
N HIS A 183 -19.24 -8.63 -5.47
CA HIS A 183 -19.85 -7.96 -4.35
C HIS A 183 -21.14 -7.29 -4.79
N VAL A 184 -22.14 -7.31 -3.92
CA VAL A 184 -23.44 -6.73 -4.24
C VAL A 184 -23.41 -5.25 -3.88
N TRP A 185 -23.25 -4.38 -4.87
CA TRP A 185 -23.24 -2.91 -4.69
C TRP A 185 -24.65 -2.28 -4.64
N SER A 186 -25.67 -3.07 -4.23
CA SER A 186 -27.10 -2.73 -4.29
C SER A 186 -27.57 -1.74 -3.24
#